data_AF-A0A3D4Z3J3-F1
#
_entry.id   AF-A0A3D4Z3J3-F1
#
_cell.length_a   1.000
_cell.length_b   1.000
_cell.length_c   1.000
_cell.angle_alpha   90.00
_cell.angle_beta   90.00
_cell.angle_gamma   90.00
#
_symmetry.space_group_name_H-M   'P 1'
#
loop_
_entity.id
_entity.type
_entity.pdbx_description
1 polymer ?
#
loop_
_entity_poly.entity_id
_entity_poly.type
_entity_poly.pdbx_seq_one_letter_code
_entity_poly.pdbx_strand_id
1 'polypeptide(L)' 'TQTGYDSDAPMARGEVGKVGVPIGHIGDMEQLFEQIPLEKMNTSMTI' A
#
# COMPACT_ATOMS: atom_id res chain seq x y z
N THR A 1 4.91 -3.20 3.76
CA THR A 1 3.53 -3.71 3.52
C THR A 1 3.36 -5.20 3.84
N GLN A 2 3.61 -6.14 2.92
CA GLN A 2 3.28 -7.59 3.14
C GLN A 2 4.01 -8.23 4.34
N THR A 3 5.25 -7.78 4.60
CA THR A 3 6.07 -8.25 5.72
C THR A 3 5.93 -7.40 6.98
N GLY A 4 5.03 -6.40 6.98
CA GLY A 4 4.78 -5.54 8.14
C GLY A 4 5.83 -4.43 8.39
N TYR A 5 6.81 -4.25 7.50
CA TYR A 5 7.77 -3.15 7.62
C TYR A 5 7.31 -1.87 6.91
N ASP A 6 7.62 -0.74 7.54
CA ASP A 6 7.64 0.58 6.91
C ASP A 6 8.76 0.67 5.87
N SER A 7 8.58 1.58 4.91
CA SER A 7 9.49 1.71 3.76
C SER A 7 10.91 2.15 4.14
N ASP A 8 11.08 2.79 5.29
CA ASP A 8 12.38 3.26 5.81
C ASP A 8 13.09 2.22 6.70
N ALA A 9 12.42 1.11 7.04
CA ALA A 9 13.01 0.05 7.84
C ALA A 9 14.26 -0.52 7.15
N PRO A 10 15.39 -0.74 7.86
CA PRO A 10 16.59 -1.31 7.27
C PRO A 10 16.36 -2.65 6.55
N MET A 11 15.43 -3.46 7.06
CA MET A 11 15.04 -4.76 6.50
C MET A 11 14.21 -4.66 5.21
N ALA A 12 13.62 -3.50 4.92
CA ALA A 12 12.80 -3.28 3.71
C ALA A 12 13.61 -2.73 2.53
N ARG A 13 14.89 -2.36 2.74
CA ARG A 13 15.75 -1.79 1.70
C ARG A 13 15.83 -2.71 0.49
N GLY A 14 15.55 -2.15 -0.69
CA GLY A 14 15.58 -2.87 -1.96
C GLY A 14 14.30 -3.62 -2.33
N GLU A 15 13.33 -3.73 -1.41
CA GLU A 15 12.05 -4.41 -1.66
C GLU A 15 10.86 -3.44 -1.74
N VAL A 16 11.01 -2.19 -1.28
CA VAL A 16 9.98 -1.15 -1.35
C VAL A 16 9.54 -0.92 -2.81
N GLY A 17 8.24 -1.11 -3.08
CA GLY A 17 7.64 -0.84 -4.39
C GLY A 17 7.95 -1.86 -5.49
N LYS A 18 8.68 -2.95 -5.17
CA LYS A 18 9.19 -3.88 -6.19
C LYS A 18 8.13 -4.80 -6.79
N VAL A 19 7.20 -5.28 -5.95
CA VAL A 19 6.16 -6.27 -6.34
C VAL A 19 4.75 -5.84 -5.97
N GLY A 20 4.59 -4.62 -5.47
CA GLY A 20 3.31 -4.10 -5.00
C GLY A 20 3.46 -2.68 -4.47
N VAL A 21 2.32 -2.09 -4.11
CA VAL A 21 2.28 -0.71 -3.63
C VAL A 21 2.76 -0.66 -2.16
N PRO A 22 3.73 0.20 -1.82
CA PRO A 22 4.10 0.45 -0.43
C PRO A 22 2.97 1.24 0.25
N ILE A 23 2.52 0.76 1.42
CA ILE A 23 1.53 1.44 2.27
C ILE A 23 2.15 1.52 3.67
N GLY A 24 2.42 2.74 4.13
CA GLY A 24 3.02 3.02 5.45
C GLY A 24 2.13 3.91 6.33
N HIS A 25 1.21 4.68 5.74
CA HIS A 25 0.25 5.48 6.51
C HIS A 25 -1.09 5.65 5.79
N ILE A 26 -2.09 6.18 6.49
CA ILE A 26 -3.45 6.37 5.96
C ILE A 26 -3.48 7.20 4.67
N GLY A 27 -2.63 8.21 4.54
CA GLY A 27 -2.53 9.04 3.33
C GLY A 27 -2.16 8.27 2.07
N ASP A 28 -1.46 7.13 2.19
CA ASP A 28 -1.11 6.31 1.02
C ASP A 28 -2.36 5.60 0.50
N MET A 29 -3.25 5.18 1.40
CA MET A 29 -4.54 4.57 1.03
C MET A 29 -5.51 5.62 0.49
N GLU A 30 -5.53 6.82 1.05
CA GLU A 30 -6.31 7.95 0.52
C GLU A 30 -5.87 8.29 -0.90
N GLN A 31 -4.57 8.35 -1.15
CA GLN A 31 -4.02 8.58 -2.49
C GLN A 31 -4.29 7.41 -3.43
N LEU A 32 -4.14 6.16 -2.98
CA LEU A 32 -4.39 4.96 -3.78
C LEU A 32 -5.82 4.90 -4.31
N PHE A 33 -6.78 5.36 -3.50
CA PHE A 33 -8.21 5.37 -3.86
C PHE A 33 -8.70 6.73 -4.33
N GLU A 34 -7.80 7.68 -4.58
CA GLU A 34 -8.17 8.99 -5.08
C GLU A 34 -8.96 8.84 -6.39
N GLN A 35 -10.15 9.45 -6.45
CA GLN A 35 -11.08 9.37 -7.58
C GLN A 35 -11.69 7.99 -7.87
N ILE A 36 -11.54 7.00 -6.98
CA ILE A 36 -12.21 5.70 -7.09
C ILE A 36 -13.50 5.72 -6.23
N PRO A 37 -14.71 5.52 -6.82
CA PRO A 37 -15.96 5.52 -6.07
C PRO A 37 -16.15 4.17 -5.33
N LEU A 38 -15.51 4.03 -4.17
CA LEU A 38 -15.46 2.77 -3.40
C LEU A 38 -16.84 2.19 -3.07
N GLU A 39 -17.86 3.01 -2.84
CA GLU A 39 -19.24 2.55 -2.57
C GLU A 39 -19.89 1.82 -3.75
N LYS A 40 -19.34 1.97 -4.96
CA LYS A 40 -19.86 1.39 -6.20
C LYS A 40 -18.98 0.24 -6.71
N MET A 41 -17.98 -0.17 -5.95
CA MET A 41 -16.97 -1.15 -6.38
C MET A 41 -16.67 -2.16 -5.29
N ASN A 42 -16.28 -3.36 -5.71
CA ASN A 42 -15.71 -4.35 -4.81
C ASN A 42 -14.18 -4.22 -4.84
N THR A 43 -13.56 -4.25 -3.66
CA THR A 43 -12.09 -4.22 -3.55
C THR A 43 -11.59 -5.56 -3.04
N SER A 44 -10.58 -6.11 -3.69
CA SER A 44 -9.83 -7.27 -3.21
C SER A 44 -8.41 -6.82 -2.92
N MET A 45 -7.88 -7.26 -1.78
CA MET A 45 -6.52 -6.95 -1.35
C MET A 45 -5.79 -8.26 -1.09
N THR A 46 -4.62 -8.42 -1.71
CA THR A 46 -3.67 -9.46 -1.33
C THR A 46 -2.62 -8.81 -0.44
N ILE A 47 -2.75 -9.04 0.87
CA ILE A 47 -1.92 -8.43 1.91
C ILE A 47 -1.00 -9.45 2.56
#